data_AF-X6NU07-F1
#
_entry.id   AF-X6NU07-F1
#
_cell.length_a   1.000
_cell.length_b   1.000
_cell.length_c   1.000
_cell.angle_alpha   90.00
_cell.angle_beta   90.00
_cell.angle_gamma   90.00
#
_symmetry.space_group_name_H-M   'P 1'
#
loop_
_entity.id
_entity.type
_entity.pdbx_description
1 polymer ?
#
loop_
_entity_poly.entity_id
_entity_poly.type
_entity_poly.pdbx_seq_one_letter_code
_entity_poly.pdbx_strand_id
1 'polypeptide(L)'
;MLATQASMLYVILYFAPQILDKQEATMRGIVDRHFNDNWLIPVYMGVLVDLNDWWEPYKAAKMALKNTMEKVNVDNIVKNVTIAIPRLRKSLQEYLTDGVLTEEYVMDNLIPLLNSLRDMNVTLRWIMLHQQCANEKLRKRIVEIVDAKAILLFLMEIAQFEFKIKTMLQDLLKLLRFFFYAYIHIYIFIY
;
A
#
# COMPACT_ATOMS: atom_id res chain seq x y z
N MET A 1 2.79 5.35 0.58
CA MET A 1 2.99 6.81 0.43
C MET A 1 2.30 7.36 -0.81
N LEU A 2 2.47 6.75 -1.98
CA LEU A 2 1.80 7.19 -3.22
C LEU A 2 0.26 7.11 -3.17
N ALA A 3 -0.32 6.03 -2.63
CA ALA A 3 -1.79 5.91 -2.52
C ALA A 3 -2.44 7.01 -1.64
N THR A 4 -1.80 7.40 -0.54
CA THR A 4 -2.28 8.51 0.31
C THR A 4 -2.14 9.85 -0.41
N GLN A 5 -1.05 10.04 -1.16
CA GLN A 5 -0.85 11.21 -2.01
C GLN A 5 -1.90 11.27 -3.12
N ALA A 6 -2.29 10.14 -3.71
CA ALA A 6 -3.30 10.04 -4.76
C ALA A 6 -4.68 10.53 -4.27
N SER A 7 -5.12 10.11 -3.07
CA SER A 7 -6.38 10.58 -2.48
C SER A 7 -6.37 12.09 -2.21
N MET A 8 -5.27 12.63 -1.67
CA MET A 8 -5.14 14.09 -1.46
C MET A 8 -5.10 14.85 -2.78
N LEU A 9 -4.37 14.34 -3.77
CA LEU A 9 -4.23 14.95 -5.08
C LEU A 9 -5.56 14.98 -5.84
N TYR A 10 -6.34 13.90 -5.76
CA TYR A 10 -7.70 13.87 -6.30
C TYR A 10 -8.53 15.05 -5.76
N VAL A 11 -8.53 15.26 -4.45
CA VAL A 11 -9.25 16.38 -3.83
C VAL A 11 -8.69 17.73 -4.28
N ILE A 12 -7.36 17.88 -4.32
CA ILE A 12 -6.69 19.13 -4.73
C ILE A 12 -7.02 19.50 -6.18
N LEU A 13 -7.15 18.53 -7.08
CA LEU A 13 -7.44 18.78 -8.50
C LEU A 13 -8.79 19.46 -8.72
N TYR A 14 -9.78 19.24 -7.87
CA TYR A 14 -11.07 19.95 -7.97
C TYR A 14 -10.98 21.44 -7.64
N PHE A 15 -9.94 21.87 -6.92
CA PHE A 15 -9.65 23.30 -6.72
C PHE A 15 -8.96 23.93 -7.93
N ALA A 16 -8.58 23.15 -8.95
CA ALA A 16 -7.95 23.61 -10.18
C ALA A 16 -8.61 22.96 -11.42
N PRO A 17 -9.90 23.22 -11.69
CA PRO A 17 -10.67 22.55 -12.75
C PRO A 17 -10.09 22.75 -14.15
N GLN A 18 -9.36 23.85 -14.39
CA GLN A 18 -8.63 24.09 -15.63
C GLN A 18 -7.61 23.00 -15.97
N ILE A 19 -7.02 22.38 -14.93
CA ILE A 19 -6.05 21.30 -15.13
C ILE A 19 -6.79 20.07 -15.62
N LEU A 20 -7.89 19.70 -14.94
CA LEU A 20 -8.73 18.54 -15.28
C LEU A 20 -9.29 18.62 -16.70
N ASP A 21 -9.69 19.80 -17.18
CA ASP A 21 -10.37 19.94 -18.47
C ASP A 21 -9.43 20.29 -19.64
N LYS A 22 -8.49 21.24 -19.45
CA LYS A 22 -7.74 21.87 -20.55
C LYS A 22 -6.26 21.47 -20.62
N GLN A 23 -5.63 21.09 -19.50
CA GLN A 23 -4.19 20.85 -19.46
C GLN A 23 -3.83 19.38 -19.65
N GLU A 24 -3.89 18.91 -20.89
CA GLU A 24 -3.64 17.50 -21.25
C GLU A 24 -2.24 17.00 -20.82
N ALA A 25 -1.18 17.79 -21.06
CA ALA A 25 0.18 17.40 -20.71
C ALA A 25 0.39 17.30 -19.18
N THR A 26 -0.11 18.29 -18.44
CA THR A 26 -0.03 18.31 -16.97
C THR A 26 -0.82 17.14 -16.38
N MET A 27 -2.05 16.91 -16.85
CA MET A 27 -2.87 15.78 -16.38
C MET A 27 -2.24 14.44 -16.70
N ARG A 28 -1.64 14.27 -17.88
CA ARG A 28 -0.91 13.04 -18.23
C ARG A 28 0.23 12.77 -17.25
N GLY A 29 1.08 13.77 -16.97
CA GLY A 29 2.16 13.63 -16.01
C GLY A 29 1.68 13.30 -14.58
N ILE A 30 0.54 13.84 -14.18
CA ILE A 30 -0.09 13.54 -12.88
C ILE A 30 -0.59 12.09 -12.84
N VAL A 31 -1.33 11.66 -13.87
CA VAL A 31 -1.89 10.32 -13.97
C VAL A 31 -0.78 9.27 -14.03
N ASP A 32 0.23 9.47 -14.87
CA ASP A 32 1.34 8.52 -15.01
C ASP A 32 2.16 8.37 -13.72
N ARG A 33 2.20 9.40 -12.88
CA ARG A 33 2.97 9.38 -11.62
C ARG A 33 2.19 8.86 -10.42
N HIS A 34 0.90 9.19 -10.32
CA HIS A 34 0.11 8.98 -9.10
C HIS A 34 -1.04 7.99 -9.28
N PHE A 35 -1.48 7.75 -10.51
CA PHE A 35 -2.67 6.97 -10.83
C PHE A 35 -2.41 5.92 -11.92
N ASN A 36 -1.15 5.53 -12.17
CA ASN A 36 -0.77 4.56 -13.21
C ASN A 36 -1.25 3.12 -12.92
N ASP A 37 -1.41 2.80 -11.65
CA ASP A 37 -1.87 1.50 -11.16
C ASP A 37 -3.07 1.61 -10.20
N ASN A 38 -3.50 2.83 -9.86
CA ASN A 38 -4.51 3.12 -8.84
C ASN A 38 -5.65 3.98 -9.41
N TRP A 39 -6.51 3.41 -10.25
CA TRP A 39 -7.69 4.11 -10.78
C TRP A 39 -8.91 4.03 -9.83
N LEU A 40 -8.90 3.11 -8.87
CA LEU A 40 -9.81 3.14 -7.72
C LEU A 40 -9.08 3.72 -6.51
N ILE A 41 -9.57 4.86 -6.02
CA ILE A 41 -9.00 5.53 -4.87
C ILE A 41 -9.98 5.54 -3.69
N PRO A 42 -9.54 5.17 -2.48
CA PRO A 42 -10.31 5.39 -1.28
C PRO A 42 -10.14 6.84 -0.85
N VAL A 43 -11.27 7.55 -0.77
CA VAL A 43 -11.37 8.90 -0.23
C VAL A 43 -11.87 8.80 1.22
N TYR A 44 -12.09 9.95 1.86
CA TYR A 44 -12.52 10.07 3.25
C TYR A 44 -13.66 9.09 3.62
N MET A 45 -13.58 8.54 4.84
CA MET A 45 -14.57 7.59 5.39
C MET A 45 -14.77 6.28 4.58
N GLY A 46 -13.79 5.87 3.77
CA GLY A 46 -13.87 4.59 3.04
C GLY A 46 -14.75 4.63 1.79
N VAL A 47 -15.17 5.82 1.36
CA VAL A 47 -15.83 5.99 0.07
C VAL A 47 -14.83 5.69 -1.05
N LEU A 48 -15.16 4.75 -1.92
CA LEU A 48 -14.37 4.41 -3.09
C LEU A 48 -14.80 5.26 -4.28
N VAL A 49 -13.82 5.86 -4.94
CA VAL A 49 -14.01 6.68 -6.13
C VAL A 49 -13.33 5.97 -7.29
N ASP A 50 -14.11 5.62 -8.30
CA ASP A 50 -13.59 5.17 -9.59
C ASP A 50 -13.30 6.40 -10.47
N LEU A 51 -12.03 6.66 -10.73
CA LEU A 51 -11.62 7.84 -11.48
C LEU A 51 -12.18 7.88 -12.90
N ASN A 52 -12.48 6.72 -13.50
CA ASN A 52 -13.09 6.66 -14.83
C ASN A 52 -14.46 7.35 -14.86
N ASP A 53 -15.25 7.13 -13.82
CA ASP A 53 -16.62 7.63 -13.74
C ASP A 53 -16.62 9.09 -13.26
N TRP A 54 -15.78 9.40 -12.28
CA TRP A 54 -15.71 10.75 -11.69
C TRP A 54 -15.00 11.78 -12.58
N TRP A 55 -14.10 11.34 -13.47
CA TRP A 55 -13.43 12.21 -14.44
C TRP A 55 -14.05 12.16 -15.84
N GLU A 56 -15.17 11.48 -16.02
CA GLU A 56 -15.94 11.44 -17.27
C GLU A 56 -16.17 12.82 -17.91
N PRO A 57 -16.59 13.88 -17.16
CA PRO A 57 -16.89 15.18 -17.76
C PRO A 57 -15.63 16.00 -18.12
N TYR A 58 -14.44 15.60 -17.68
CA TYR A 58 -13.20 16.38 -17.85
C TYR A 58 -12.33 15.81 -18.96
N LYS A 59 -12.14 16.58 -20.04
CA LYS A 59 -11.50 16.05 -21.26
C LYS A 59 -10.06 15.63 -21.05
N ALA A 60 -9.21 16.50 -20.48
CA ALA A 60 -7.79 16.19 -20.26
C ALA A 60 -7.60 15.01 -19.28
N ALA A 61 -8.40 14.94 -18.22
CA ALA A 61 -8.37 13.85 -17.24
C ALA A 61 -8.76 12.49 -17.86
N LYS A 62 -9.85 12.45 -18.62
CA LYS A 62 -10.33 11.26 -19.34
C LYS A 62 -9.31 10.75 -20.36
N MET A 63 -8.68 11.68 -21.10
CA MET A 63 -7.62 11.34 -22.06
C MET A 63 -6.38 10.79 -21.37
N ALA A 64 -6.01 11.31 -20.20
CA ALA A 64 -4.87 10.83 -19.42
C ALA A 64 -5.12 9.41 -18.86
N LEU A 65 -6.31 9.15 -18.30
CA LEU A 65 -6.66 7.83 -17.75
C LEU A 65 -6.75 6.70 -18.78
N LYS A 66 -6.97 7.03 -20.05
CA LYS A 66 -7.13 6.03 -21.11
C LYS A 66 -5.94 5.07 -21.19
N ASN A 67 -4.72 5.57 -20.98
CA ASN A 67 -3.50 4.77 -21.00
C ASN A 67 -3.38 3.89 -19.75
N THR A 68 -3.73 4.42 -18.57
CA THR A 68 -3.76 3.67 -17.31
C THR A 68 -4.70 2.47 -17.40
N MET A 69 -5.90 2.67 -17.95
CA MET A 69 -6.93 1.62 -18.04
C MET A 69 -6.86 0.83 -19.36
N GLU A 70 -5.80 1.02 -20.14
CA GLU A 70 -5.57 0.21 -21.32
C GLU A 70 -5.37 -1.26 -20.92
N LYS A 71 -5.98 -2.17 -21.68
CA LYS A 71 -5.95 -3.60 -21.39
C LYS A 71 -4.53 -4.10 -21.13
N VAL A 72 -3.55 -3.69 -21.94
CA VAL A 72 -2.15 -4.12 -21.79
C VAL A 72 -1.57 -3.71 -20.43
N ASN A 73 -1.83 -2.49 -19.97
CA ASN A 73 -1.34 -2.02 -18.68
C ASN A 73 -1.99 -2.79 -17.53
N VAL A 74 -3.32 -2.94 -17.58
CA VAL A 74 -4.06 -3.70 -16.56
C VAL A 74 -3.60 -5.16 -16.52
N ASP A 75 -3.35 -5.78 -17.68
CA ASP A 75 -2.84 -7.15 -17.77
C ASP A 75 -1.47 -7.29 -17.09
N ASN A 76 -0.58 -6.31 -17.30
CA ASN A 76 0.72 -6.27 -16.66
C ASN A 76 0.61 -6.11 -15.14
N ILE A 77 -0.27 -5.22 -14.66
CA ILE A 77 -0.49 -5.02 -13.22
C ILE A 77 -1.05 -6.29 -12.58
N VAL A 78 -2.10 -6.87 -13.18
CA VAL A 78 -2.71 -8.12 -12.73
C VAL A 78 -1.66 -9.24 -12.67
N LYS A 79 -0.84 -9.39 -13.72
CA LYS A 79 0.24 -10.38 -13.74
C LYS A 79 1.27 -10.15 -12.63
N ASN A 80 1.70 -8.90 -12.42
CA ASN A 80 2.65 -8.55 -11.37
C ASN A 80 2.11 -8.88 -9.98
N VAL A 81 0.85 -8.54 -9.72
CA VAL A 81 0.16 -8.85 -8.46
C VAL A 81 0.00 -10.36 -8.27
N THR A 82 -0.39 -11.09 -9.32
CA THR A 82 -0.51 -12.56 -9.30
C THR A 82 0.80 -13.25 -8.92
N ILE A 83 1.94 -12.76 -9.43
CA ILE A 83 3.27 -13.29 -9.11
C ILE A 83 3.73 -12.84 -7.71
N ALA A 84 3.41 -11.62 -7.31
CA ALA A 84 3.84 -11.06 -6.03
C ALA A 84 3.22 -11.79 -4.84
N ILE A 85 1.94 -12.17 -4.91
CA ILE A 85 1.20 -12.74 -3.77
C ILE A 85 1.84 -14.03 -3.23
N PRO A 86 2.11 -15.08 -4.04
CA PRO A 86 2.74 -16.30 -3.53
C PRO A 86 4.12 -16.03 -2.91
N ARG A 87 4.90 -15.13 -3.51
CA ARG A 87 6.23 -14.74 -3.02
C ARG A 87 6.15 -14.03 -1.67
N LEU A 88 5.29 -13.01 -1.56
CA LEU A 88 5.09 -12.25 -0.33
C LEU A 88 4.54 -13.15 0.78
N ARG A 89 3.61 -14.05 0.43
CA ARG A 89 3.05 -14.99 1.39
C ARG A 89 4.07 -16.00 1.88
N LYS A 90 4.94 -16.52 1.01
CA LYS A 90 6.03 -17.40 1.41
C LYS A 90 6.96 -16.70 2.43
N SER A 91 7.39 -15.48 2.11
CA SER A 91 8.23 -14.68 3.01
C SER A 91 7.53 -14.40 4.35
N LEU A 92 6.23 -14.09 4.33
CA LEU A 92 5.44 -13.89 5.54
C LEU A 92 5.38 -15.14 6.43
N GLN A 93 5.21 -16.33 5.83
CA GLN A 93 5.21 -17.60 6.54
C GLN A 93 6.59 -17.92 7.14
N GLU A 94 7.67 -17.63 6.41
CA GLU A 94 9.03 -17.76 6.93
C GLU A 94 9.24 -16.86 8.16
N TYR A 95 8.81 -15.60 8.11
CA TYR A 95 8.89 -14.71 9.27
C TYR A 95 8.02 -15.17 10.44
N LEU A 96 6.83 -15.71 10.18
CA LEU A 96 5.93 -16.19 11.22
C LEU A 96 6.34 -17.53 11.83
N THR A 97 7.30 -18.24 11.23
CA THR A 97 7.85 -19.50 11.75
C THR A 97 8.51 -19.25 13.11
N ASP A 98 8.19 -20.11 14.08
CA ASP A 98 8.70 -19.98 15.44
C ASP A 98 10.24 -20.00 15.48
N GLY A 99 10.83 -19.07 16.23
CA GLY A 99 12.27 -18.94 16.37
C GLY A 99 12.98 -18.12 15.28
N VAL A 100 12.29 -17.71 14.20
CA VAL A 100 12.90 -16.83 13.16
C VAL A 100 12.91 -15.37 13.60
N LEU A 101 11.76 -14.83 13.99
CA LEU A 101 11.66 -13.46 14.50
C LEU A 101 12.12 -13.39 15.96
N THR A 102 13.43 -13.25 16.15
CA THR A 102 14.05 -12.92 17.44
C THR A 102 14.34 -11.41 17.54
N GLU A 103 14.57 -10.89 18.75
CA GLU A 103 14.94 -9.48 18.94
C GLU A 103 16.21 -9.09 18.19
N GLU A 104 17.24 -9.94 18.23
CA GLU A 104 18.50 -9.78 17.50
C GLU A 104 18.25 -9.72 15.99
N TYR A 105 17.46 -10.67 15.47
CA TYR A 105 17.12 -10.69 14.04
C TYR A 105 16.39 -9.41 13.60
N VAL A 106 15.44 -8.94 14.41
CA VAL A 106 14.69 -7.71 14.11
C VAL A 106 15.60 -6.49 14.13
N MET A 107 16.55 -6.41 15.07
CA MET A 107 17.52 -5.31 15.13
C MET A 107 18.41 -5.28 13.88
N ASP A 108 18.87 -6.44 13.42
CA ASP A 108 19.75 -6.55 12.26
C ASP A 108 19.01 -6.37 10.92
N ASN A 109 17.71 -6.72 10.87
CA ASN A 109 16.93 -6.78 9.62
C ASN A 109 15.71 -5.84 9.61
N LEU A 110 15.71 -4.80 10.44
CA LEU A 110 14.55 -3.91 10.60
C LEU A 110 14.07 -3.30 9.28
N ILE A 111 14.98 -2.75 8.48
CA ILE A 111 14.64 -2.10 7.21
C ILE A 111 14.02 -3.09 6.21
N PRO A 112 14.63 -4.27 5.93
CA PRO A 112 14.01 -5.32 5.13
C PRO A 112 12.63 -5.76 5.62
N LEU A 113 12.44 -5.92 6.93
CA LEU A 113 11.17 -6.32 7.53
C LEU A 113 10.08 -5.27 7.29
N LEU A 114 10.38 -4.00 7.52
CA LEU A 114 9.44 -2.89 7.30
C LEU A 114 9.10 -2.70 5.82
N ASN A 115 10.07 -2.90 4.93
CA ASN A 115 9.82 -2.88 3.48
C ASN A 115 8.91 -4.03 3.06
N SER A 116 9.18 -5.25 3.55
CA SER A 116 8.34 -6.42 3.29
C SER A 116 6.92 -6.23 3.80
N LEU A 117 6.76 -5.70 5.02
CA LEU A 117 5.45 -5.37 5.60
C LEU A 117 4.71 -4.31 4.78
N ARG A 118 5.43 -3.31 4.26
CA ARG A 118 4.86 -2.29 3.37
C ARG A 118 4.38 -2.92 2.06
N ASP A 119 5.19 -3.74 1.41
CA ASP A 119 4.86 -4.37 0.14
C ASP A 119 3.64 -5.30 0.27
N MET A 120 3.56 -6.05 1.37
CA MET A 120 2.40 -6.87 1.73
C MET A 120 1.13 -6.03 1.87
N ASN A 121 1.19 -4.94 2.64
CA ASN A 121 0.04 -4.05 2.87
C ASN A 121 -0.41 -3.32 1.59
N VAL A 122 0.53 -2.85 0.77
CA VAL A 122 0.21 -2.19 -0.50
C VAL A 122 -0.46 -3.18 -1.47
N THR A 123 0.09 -4.39 -1.58
CA THR A 123 -0.46 -5.44 -2.46
C THR A 123 -1.86 -5.87 -1.99
N LEU A 124 -2.02 -6.14 -0.70
CA LEU A 124 -3.31 -6.53 -0.12
C LEU A 124 -4.37 -5.43 -0.34
N ARG A 125 -4.02 -4.18 -0.03
CA ARG A 125 -4.91 -3.03 -0.24
C ARG A 125 -5.32 -2.91 -1.70
N TRP A 126 -4.38 -3.02 -2.62
CA TRP A 126 -4.67 -2.91 -4.05
C TRP A 126 -5.71 -3.94 -4.49
N ILE A 127 -5.56 -5.20 -4.09
CA ILE A 127 -6.50 -6.29 -4.42
C ILE A 127 -7.88 -6.02 -3.83
N MET A 128 -7.95 -5.67 -2.54
CA MET A 128 -9.22 -5.43 -1.85
C MET A 128 -10.02 -4.28 -2.50
N LEU A 129 -9.33 -3.22 -2.93
CA LEU A 129 -9.96 -2.06 -3.55
C LEU A 129 -10.41 -2.33 -4.99
N HIS A 130 -9.53 -2.89 -5.83
CA HIS A 130 -9.82 -3.02 -7.26
C HIS A 130 -10.82 -4.13 -7.59
N GLN A 131 -11.15 -5.01 -6.62
CA GLN A 131 -12.32 -5.88 -6.70
C GLN A 131 -13.66 -5.12 -6.67
N GLN A 132 -13.66 -3.85 -6.28
CA GLN A 132 -14.85 -3.00 -6.27
C GLN A 132 -14.94 -2.10 -7.53
N CYS A 133 -14.11 -2.35 -8.55
CA CYS A 133 -14.13 -1.56 -9.79
C CYS A 133 -15.50 -1.62 -10.48
N ALA A 134 -15.94 -0.47 -11.02
CA ALA A 134 -17.21 -0.36 -11.74
C ALA A 134 -17.20 -1.20 -13.03
N ASN A 135 -16.04 -1.31 -13.67
CA ASN A 135 -15.87 -2.10 -14.89
C ASN A 135 -15.92 -3.62 -14.60
N GLU A 136 -17.04 -4.26 -14.95
CA GLU A 136 -17.29 -5.67 -14.69
C GLU A 136 -16.23 -6.60 -15.29
N LYS A 137 -15.71 -6.30 -16.49
CA LYS A 137 -14.70 -7.13 -17.15
C LYS A 137 -13.38 -7.11 -16.38
N LEU A 138 -12.97 -5.94 -15.89
CA LEU A 138 -11.76 -5.82 -15.08
C LEU A 138 -11.96 -6.46 -13.71
N ARG A 139 -13.11 -6.22 -13.09
CA ARG A 139 -13.45 -6.80 -11.79
C ARG A 139 -13.37 -8.33 -11.81
N LYS A 140 -13.99 -9.00 -12.79
CA LYS A 140 -13.94 -10.47 -12.92
C LYS A 140 -12.51 -10.99 -12.94
N ARG A 141 -11.65 -10.37 -13.73
CA ARG A 141 -10.23 -10.76 -13.85
C ARG A 141 -9.43 -10.56 -12.57
N ILE A 142 -9.77 -9.56 -11.77
CA ILE A 142 -9.10 -9.28 -10.49
C ILE A 142 -9.58 -10.24 -9.40
N VAL A 143 -10.88 -10.55 -9.39
CA VAL A 143 -11.47 -11.55 -8.48
C VAL A 143 -10.89 -12.94 -8.74
N GLU A 144 -10.58 -13.27 -10.00
CA GLU A 144 -9.94 -14.53 -10.38
C GLU A 144 -8.48 -14.67 -9.88
N ILE A 145 -7.82 -13.59 -9.46
CA ILE A 145 -6.41 -13.65 -9.00
C ILE A 145 -6.31 -14.42 -7.68
N VAL A 146 -7.15 -14.05 -6.70
CA VAL A 146 -7.12 -14.63 -5.35
C VAL A 146 -8.54 -14.74 -4.81
N ASP A 147 -8.86 -15.92 -4.30
CA ASP A 147 -10.13 -16.17 -3.59
C ASP A 147 -10.25 -15.31 -2.32
N ALA A 148 -11.49 -14.94 -1.99
CA ALA A 148 -11.80 -14.13 -0.82
C ALA A 148 -11.26 -14.74 0.49
N LYS A 149 -11.28 -16.09 0.62
CA LYS A 149 -10.73 -16.77 1.80
C LYS A 149 -9.21 -16.60 1.89
N ALA A 150 -8.51 -16.67 0.76
CA ALA A 150 -7.07 -16.48 0.72
C ALA A 150 -6.67 -15.03 1.02
N ILE A 151 -7.48 -14.04 0.62
CA ILE A 151 -7.30 -12.63 1.01
C ILE A 151 -7.48 -12.46 2.52
N LEU A 152 -8.53 -13.04 3.10
CA LEU A 152 -8.78 -12.97 4.54
C LEU A 152 -7.64 -13.60 5.34
N LEU A 153 -7.17 -14.77 4.91
CA LEU A 153 -6.05 -15.45 5.56
C LEU A 153 -4.76 -14.61 5.44
N PHE A 154 -4.50 -14.03 4.27
CA PHE A 154 -3.34 -13.14 4.09
C PHE A 154 -3.43 -11.88 4.97
N LEU A 155 -4.61 -11.27 5.10
CA LEU A 155 -4.86 -10.16 6.01
C LEU A 155 -4.57 -10.55 7.47
N MET A 156 -5.03 -11.73 7.91
CA MET A 156 -4.77 -12.23 9.26
C MET A 156 -3.28 -12.47 9.51
N GLU A 157 -2.58 -13.11 8.57
CA GLU A 157 -1.14 -13.36 8.65
C GLU A 157 -0.36 -12.04 8.73
N ILE A 158 -0.72 -11.03 7.92
CA ILE A 158 -0.09 -9.70 7.95
C ILE A 158 -0.34 -9.02 9.30
N ALA A 159 -1.57 -9.05 9.81
CA ALA A 159 -1.91 -8.46 11.10
C ALA A 159 -1.13 -9.11 12.26
N GLN A 160 -0.97 -10.43 12.24
CA GLN A 160 -0.16 -11.15 13.22
C GLN A 160 1.31 -10.72 13.16
N PHE A 161 1.87 -10.62 11.95
CA PHE A 161 3.24 -10.18 11.74
C PHE A 161 3.47 -8.73 12.20
N GLU A 162 2.57 -7.82 11.84
CA GLU A 162 2.60 -6.42 12.27
C GLU A 162 2.55 -6.31 13.80
N PHE A 163 1.67 -7.08 14.44
CA PHE A 163 1.58 -7.12 15.90
C PHE A 163 2.89 -7.60 16.55
N LYS A 164 3.47 -8.72 16.06
CA LYS A 164 4.76 -9.25 16.58
C LYS A 164 5.88 -8.21 16.45
N ILE A 165 6.05 -7.62 15.27
CA ILE A 165 7.07 -6.59 15.01
C ILE A 165 6.87 -5.36 15.90
N LYS A 166 5.63 -4.88 16.02
CA LYS A 166 5.31 -3.71 16.86
C LYS A 166 5.65 -3.97 18.32
N THR A 167 5.29 -5.14 18.86
CA THR A 167 5.59 -5.50 20.25
C THR A 167 7.09 -5.58 20.49
N MET A 168 7.84 -6.28 19.63
CA MET A 168 9.30 -6.37 19.74
C MET A 168 9.97 -4.99 19.70
N LEU A 169 9.56 -4.12 18.77
CA LEU A 169 10.09 -2.76 18.69
C LEU A 169 9.74 -1.92 19.92
N GLN A 170 8.54 -2.07 20.48
CA GLN A 170 8.15 -1.38 21.71
C GLN A 170 9.02 -1.83 22.90
N ASP A 171 9.33 -3.12 23.00
CA ASP A 171 10.15 -3.65 24.09
C ASP A 171 11.62 -3.24 23.94
N LEU A 172 12.17 -3.28 22.72
CA LEU A 172 13.50 -2.74 22.41
C LEU A 172 13.62 -1.24 22.77
N LEU A 173 12.60 -0.44 22.45
CA LEU A 173 12.57 0.99 22.81
C LEU A 173 12.49 1.22 24.32
N LYS A 174 11.77 0.38 25.07
CA LYS A 174 11.72 0.45 26.54
C LYS A 174 13.10 0.13 27.14
N LEU A 175 13.76 -0.91 26.64
CA LEU A 175 15.11 -1.28 27.08
C LEU A 175 16.11 -0.16 26.83
N LEU A 176 16.14 0.41 25.61
CA LEU A 176 17.00 1.54 25.28
C LEU A 176 16.78 2.74 26.21
N ARG A 177 15.52 3.08 26.51
CA ARG A 177 15.20 4.13 27.47
C ARG A 177 15.71 3.79 28.86
N PHE A 178 15.48 2.57 29.34
CA PHE A 178 15.97 2.12 30.64
C PHE A 178 17.50 2.21 30.76
N PHE A 179 18.25 1.75 29.75
CA PHE A 179 19.71 1.88 29.72
C PHE A 179 20.14 3.34 29.73
N PHE A 180 19.45 4.22 29.01
CA PHE A 180 19.74 5.64 29.01
C PHE A 180 19.50 6.28 30.39
N TYR A 181 18.40 5.94 31.05
CA TYR A 181 18.12 6.40 32.43
C TYR A 181 19.13 5.84 33.44
N ALA A 182 19.48 4.55 33.35
CA ALA A 182 20.47 3.93 34.22
C ALA A 182 21.87 4.55 34.03
N TYR A 183 22.27 4.80 32.78
CA TYR A 183 23.52 5.48 32.45
C TYR A 183 23.57 6.90 32.99
N ILE A 184 22.48 7.67 32.84
CA ILE A 184 22.36 9.02 33.42
C ILE A 184 22.44 8.96 34.95
N HIS A 185 21.74 8.04 35.61
CA HIS A 185 21.82 7.89 37.06
C HIS A 185 23.23 7.51 37.53
N ILE A 186 23.91 6.58 36.85
CA ILE A 186 25.30 6.23 37.19
C ILE A 186 26.23 7.45 37.04
N TYR A 187 26.06 8.27 35.99
CA TYR A 187 26.88 9.48 35.80
C TYR A 187 26.56 10.62 36.78
N ILE A 188 25.30 10.74 37.24
CA ILE A 188 24.89 11.74 38.24
C ILE A 188 25.31 11.36 39.66
N PHE A 189 25.51 10.07 39.97
CA PHE A 189 25.93 9.61 41.29
C PHE A 189 27.45 9.38 41.42
N ILE A 190 28.22 9.52 40.33
CA ILE A 190 29.69 9.40 40.31
C ILE A 190 30.40 10.78 40.33
N TYR A 191 29.65 11.89 40.26
CA TYR A 191 30.12 13.27 40.45
C TYR A 191 29.23 14.01 41.46
#